data_AF-A0A7S1IAW5-F1
#
_entry.id   AF-A0A7S1IAW5-F1
#
_cell.length_a   1.000
_cell.length_b   1.000
_cell.length_c   1.000
_cell.angle_alpha   90.00
_cell.angle_beta   90.00
_cell.angle_gamma   90.00
#
_symmetry.space_group_name_H-M   'P 1'
#
loop_
_entity.id
_entity.type
_entity.pdbx_description
1 polymer ?
#
loop_
_entity_poly.entity_id
_entity_poly.type
_entity_poly.pdbx_seq_one_letter_code
_entity_poly.pdbx_strand_id
1 'polypeptide(L)'
;FWGLPPLPLALPPPLGTQAPFLRVALLAVELNHHQEVQVIVSVLPQFLYILVMLVGYILMSSLLAMYLFQDLHHAKDYHELPQAMWALFICLTTANYPDVMMPVYSQHRWGFVFFFIYLLLGLFFGCNLMTAVTYSTWQSQCAQVQEERKAVRAENLGRAFDVLQVDGHVEFTQMMEVCWQLNLNTRVEYMNESRAQFLFALLDSDDTGTLDRDEFMRVCDVLGLFFERADTNTVPFDQRFPRLARLGLLQVVDEPWFEQMVDLLLVLNVVASAWRTFTPYGLSPYQRSLFEVADAMFTACYVLEAAAKVLVWGWGQYWACDKNKFDFAITLCSFLTAAVVYVPNYYNNPLLIRAVLLFRLLRLLRLGMHIEGVQRIFTSFLRVIPHGRRLLSVVFVVLFSFAALGMRLYGGCINTDPLSPYSAALQGTDYAALQYHPLNFNDMSSGIMTLYVLLMMNNWFVIVE
;
A
#
# COMPACT_ATOMS: atom_id res chain seq x y z
N PHE A 1 -37.83 -17.82 -14.26
CA PHE A 1 -38.63 -17.06 -13.29
C PHE A 1 -38.31 -15.55 -13.28
N TRP A 2 -37.74 -14.97 -14.34
CA TRP A 2 -37.34 -13.56 -14.31
C TRP A 2 -38.38 -12.69 -15.00
N GLY A 3 -39.46 -12.41 -14.27
CA GLY A 3 -40.40 -11.33 -14.57
C GLY A 3 -39.99 -10.04 -13.87
N LEU A 4 -38.73 -9.61 -14.02
CA LEU A 4 -38.34 -8.26 -13.62
C LEU A 4 -38.95 -7.28 -14.63
N PRO A 5 -39.54 -6.15 -14.18
CA PRO A 5 -39.87 -5.06 -15.10
C PRO A 5 -38.59 -4.65 -15.84
N PRO A 6 -38.68 -4.24 -17.12
CA PRO A 6 -37.50 -3.74 -17.83
C PRO A 6 -36.89 -2.62 -16.98
N LEU A 7 -35.61 -2.75 -16.64
CA LEU A 7 -34.81 -1.65 -16.09
C LEU A 7 -35.17 -0.41 -16.93
N PRO A 8 -35.63 0.70 -16.33
CA PRO A 8 -35.83 1.90 -17.10
C PRO A 8 -34.45 2.21 -17.68
N LEU A 9 -34.33 2.10 -19.01
CA LEU A 9 -33.21 2.62 -19.77
C LEU A 9 -33.13 4.09 -19.38
N ALA A 10 -32.27 4.40 -18.42
CA ALA A 10 -31.96 5.76 -18.05
C ALA A 10 -31.57 6.46 -19.36
N LEU A 11 -32.30 7.52 -19.70
CA LEU A 11 -32.05 8.36 -20.86
C LEU A 11 -30.54 8.53 -21.06
N PRO A 12 -30.02 8.44 -22.30
CA PRO A 12 -28.60 8.60 -22.56
C PRO A 12 -28.18 9.94 -21.96
N PRO A 13 -27.33 9.94 -20.93
CA PRO A 13 -27.19 11.15 -20.15
C PRO A 13 -26.24 12.10 -20.90
N PRO A 14 -26.38 13.42 -20.71
CA PRO A 14 -25.68 14.43 -21.54
C PRO A 14 -24.16 14.22 -21.53
N LEU A 15 -23.46 14.75 -22.55
CA LEU A 15 -22.00 14.62 -22.78
C LEU A 15 -21.10 14.82 -21.54
N GLY A 16 -21.57 15.51 -20.49
CA GLY A 16 -20.90 15.60 -19.18
C GLY A 16 -20.78 14.26 -18.43
N THR A 17 -21.45 13.21 -18.86
CA THR A 17 -21.44 11.91 -18.20
C THR A 17 -20.18 11.13 -18.44
N GLN A 18 -19.53 11.24 -19.61
CA GLN A 18 -18.25 10.56 -19.88
C GLN A 18 -17.04 11.22 -19.21
N ALA A 19 -17.22 12.41 -18.62
CA ALA A 19 -16.17 13.16 -17.93
C ALA A 19 -15.40 12.36 -16.85
N PRO A 20 -16.00 11.47 -16.04
CA PRO A 20 -15.27 10.66 -15.07
C PRO A 20 -14.31 9.68 -15.74
N PHE A 21 -14.74 9.03 -16.83
CA PHE A 21 -13.91 8.08 -17.57
C PHE A 21 -12.75 8.79 -18.28
N LEU A 22 -12.99 10.00 -18.81
CA LEU A 22 -11.94 10.87 -19.35
C LEU A 22 -10.94 11.30 -18.28
N ARG A 23 -11.38 11.64 -17.06
CA ARG A 23 -10.48 11.97 -15.94
C ARG A 23 -9.60 10.79 -15.54
N VAL A 24 -10.15 9.58 -15.54
CA VAL A 24 -9.40 8.35 -15.27
C VAL A 24 -8.40 8.04 -16.38
N ALA A 25 -8.80 8.20 -17.64
CA ALA A 25 -7.92 8.02 -18.78
C ALA A 25 -6.77 9.05 -18.76
N LEU A 26 -7.06 10.31 -18.45
CA LEU A 26 -6.05 11.35 -18.28
C LEU A 26 -5.10 11.04 -17.11
N LEU A 27 -5.63 10.60 -15.97
CA LEU A 27 -4.82 10.18 -14.82
C LEU A 27 -3.91 8.98 -15.18
N ALA A 28 -4.43 7.99 -15.91
CA ALA A 28 -3.67 6.83 -16.35
C ALA A 28 -2.53 7.21 -17.31
N VAL A 29 -2.75 8.20 -18.18
CA VAL A 29 -1.74 8.74 -19.10
C VAL A 29 -0.70 9.59 -18.35
N GLU A 30 -1.13 10.47 -17.46
CA GLU A 30 -0.25 11.38 -16.69
C GLU A 30 0.67 10.61 -15.73
N LEU A 31 0.19 9.50 -15.18
CA LEU A 31 0.98 8.66 -14.29
C LEU A 31 2.08 7.85 -14.99
N ASN A 32 2.18 7.91 -16.33
CA ASN A 32 3.21 7.24 -17.13
C ASN A 32 3.39 5.75 -16.76
N HIS A 33 2.29 5.07 -16.46
CA HIS A 33 2.27 3.65 -16.06
C HIS A 33 2.30 2.69 -17.26
N HIS A 34 2.71 3.16 -18.44
CA HIS A 34 2.70 2.36 -19.67
C HIS A 34 3.42 1.03 -19.51
N GLN A 35 4.55 1.00 -18.79
CA GLN A 35 5.30 -0.24 -18.54
C GLN A 35 4.51 -1.23 -17.67
N GLU A 36 3.87 -0.78 -16.59
CA GLU A 36 3.08 -1.66 -15.71
C GLU A 36 1.85 -2.22 -16.43
N VAL A 37 1.16 -1.36 -17.19
CA VAL A 37 0.00 -1.77 -17.99
C VAL A 37 0.42 -2.73 -19.10
N GLN A 38 1.55 -2.49 -19.78
CA GLN A 38 2.09 -3.42 -20.79
C GLN A 38 2.42 -4.78 -20.19
N VAL A 39 3.02 -4.82 -18.99
CA VAL A 39 3.29 -6.08 -18.28
C VAL A 39 2.00 -6.81 -17.92
N ILE A 40 0.96 -6.11 -17.44
CA ILE A 40 -0.34 -6.74 -17.15
C ILE A 40 -0.99 -7.30 -18.42
N VAL A 41 -0.98 -6.52 -19.50
CA VAL A 41 -1.57 -6.92 -20.79
C VAL A 41 -0.80 -8.08 -21.42
N SER A 42 0.52 -8.15 -21.25
CA SER A 42 1.33 -9.26 -21.79
C SER A 42 1.11 -10.59 -21.05
N VAL A 43 0.70 -10.54 -19.77
CA VAL A 43 0.36 -11.74 -18.98
C VAL A 43 -1.06 -12.26 -19.32
N LEU A 44 -1.95 -11.42 -19.83
CA LEU A 44 -3.36 -11.73 -20.09
C LEU A 44 -3.61 -12.97 -20.97
N PRO A 45 -2.87 -13.22 -22.07
CA PRO A 45 -3.11 -14.40 -22.90
C PRO A 45 -2.89 -15.71 -22.14
N GLN A 46 -1.85 -15.77 -21.31
CA GLN A 46 -1.58 -16.96 -20.50
C GLN A 46 -2.64 -17.17 -19.43
N PHE A 47 -3.08 -16.07 -18.81
CA PHE A 47 -4.20 -16.09 -17.87
C PHE A 47 -5.47 -16.65 -18.52
N LEU A 48 -5.76 -16.28 -19.78
CA LEU A 48 -6.93 -16.74 -20.51
C LEU A 48 -6.93 -18.27 -20.69
N TYR A 49 -5.79 -18.89 -21.02
CA TYR A 49 -5.72 -20.35 -21.14
C TYR A 49 -6.05 -21.07 -19.82
N ILE A 50 -5.54 -20.55 -18.69
CA ILE A 50 -5.80 -21.10 -17.37
C ILE A 50 -7.27 -20.89 -16.98
N LEU A 51 -7.83 -19.71 -17.30
CA LEU A 51 -9.24 -19.41 -17.08
C LEU A 51 -10.15 -20.39 -17.84
N VAL A 52 -9.84 -20.68 -19.11
CA VAL A 52 -10.59 -21.68 -19.91
C VAL A 52 -10.50 -23.07 -19.27
N MET A 53 -9.32 -23.48 -18.82
CA MET A 53 -9.14 -24.74 -18.09
C MET A 53 -9.98 -24.78 -16.80
N LEU A 54 -10.01 -23.69 -16.05
CA LEU A 54 -10.77 -23.56 -14.81
C LEU A 54 -12.28 -23.61 -15.05
N VAL A 55 -12.77 -22.93 -16.08
CA VAL A 55 -14.17 -22.98 -16.50
C VAL A 55 -14.54 -24.41 -16.93
N GLY A 56 -13.67 -25.08 -17.69
CA GLY A 56 -13.86 -26.49 -18.07
C GLY A 56 -13.89 -27.42 -16.86
N TYR A 57 -13.04 -27.17 -15.87
CA TYR A 57 -13.02 -27.90 -14.61
C TYR A 57 -14.31 -27.73 -13.80
N ILE A 58 -14.81 -26.49 -13.68
CA ILE A 58 -16.10 -26.19 -13.02
C ILE A 58 -17.23 -26.89 -13.76
N LEU A 59 -17.27 -26.79 -15.09
CA LEU A 59 -18.31 -27.42 -15.91
C LEU A 59 -18.34 -28.95 -15.71
N MET A 60 -17.19 -29.61 -15.79
CA MET A 60 -17.10 -31.06 -15.58
C MET A 60 -17.49 -31.47 -14.17
N SER A 61 -17.03 -30.72 -13.16
CA SER A 61 -17.39 -30.96 -11.76
C SER A 61 -18.87 -30.73 -11.50
N SER A 62 -19.49 -29.76 -12.19
CA SER A 62 -20.92 -29.48 -12.10
C SER A 62 -21.74 -30.63 -12.66
N LEU A 63 -21.37 -31.16 -13.84
CA LEU A 63 -22.02 -32.34 -14.41
C LEU A 63 -21.91 -33.56 -13.51
N LEU A 64 -20.75 -33.77 -12.89
CA LEU A 64 -20.54 -34.85 -11.92
C LEU A 64 -21.38 -34.66 -10.66
N ALA A 65 -21.43 -33.43 -10.10
CA ALA A 65 -22.23 -33.12 -8.93
C ALA A 65 -23.72 -33.33 -9.19
N MET A 66 -24.21 -32.89 -10.36
CA MET A 66 -25.60 -33.12 -10.76
C MET A 66 -25.91 -34.62 -10.80
N TYR A 67 -25.06 -35.43 -11.42
CA TYR A 67 -25.27 -36.87 -11.48
C TYR A 67 -25.21 -37.54 -10.11
N LEU A 68 -24.26 -37.12 -9.25
CA LEU A 68 -24.06 -37.71 -7.93
C LEU A 68 -25.18 -37.32 -6.94
N PHE A 69 -25.75 -36.12 -7.08
CA PHE A 69 -26.69 -35.55 -6.11
C PHE A 69 -28.12 -35.38 -6.63
N GLN A 70 -28.43 -35.86 -7.84
CA GLN A 70 -29.76 -35.74 -8.46
C GLN A 70 -30.92 -36.23 -7.57
N ASP A 71 -30.69 -37.26 -6.77
CA ASP A 71 -31.72 -37.90 -5.95
C ASP A 71 -31.92 -37.22 -4.59
N LEU A 72 -31.05 -36.27 -4.20
CA LEU A 72 -31.14 -35.57 -2.91
C LEU A 72 -32.06 -34.34 -3.00
N HIS A 73 -33.27 -34.45 -2.44
CA HIS A 73 -34.27 -33.37 -2.44
C HIS A 73 -33.83 -32.05 -1.78
N HIS A 74 -32.88 -32.09 -0.84
CA HIS A 74 -32.37 -30.89 -0.17
C HIS A 74 -31.22 -30.23 -0.94
N ALA A 75 -30.64 -30.88 -1.96
CA ALA A 75 -29.48 -30.41 -2.71
C ALA A 75 -29.91 -29.70 -4.00
N LYS A 76 -30.81 -28.71 -3.87
CA LYS A 76 -31.50 -28.09 -5.01
C LYS A 76 -30.57 -27.43 -6.02
N ASP A 77 -29.47 -26.87 -5.54
CA ASP A 77 -28.47 -26.19 -6.34
C ASP A 77 -27.82 -27.10 -7.40
N TYR A 78 -27.93 -28.42 -7.25
CA TYR A 78 -27.34 -29.42 -8.15
C TYR A 78 -28.35 -30.08 -9.10
N HIS A 79 -29.59 -29.59 -9.20
CA HIS A 79 -30.54 -30.14 -10.16
C HIS A 79 -30.44 -29.51 -11.57
N GLU A 80 -29.96 -28.26 -11.66
CA GLU A 80 -29.79 -27.54 -12.91
C GLU A 80 -28.33 -27.17 -13.14
N LEU A 81 -27.86 -27.32 -14.38
CA LEU A 81 -26.46 -27.05 -14.72
C LEU A 81 -26.00 -25.62 -14.41
N PRO A 82 -26.75 -24.55 -14.73
CA PRO A 82 -26.32 -23.19 -14.42
C PRO A 82 -26.22 -22.92 -12.91
N GLN A 83 -27.13 -23.50 -12.13
CA GLN A 83 -27.14 -23.37 -10.66
C GLN A 83 -25.96 -24.13 -10.05
N ALA A 84 -25.69 -25.35 -10.55
CA ALA A 84 -24.55 -26.15 -10.10
C ALA A 84 -23.22 -25.48 -10.44
N MET A 85 -23.09 -24.92 -11.65
CA MET A 85 -21.92 -24.14 -12.06
C MET A 85 -21.73 -22.91 -11.19
N TRP A 86 -22.80 -22.18 -10.88
CA TRP A 86 -22.76 -21.01 -10.00
C TRP A 86 -22.32 -21.39 -8.58
N ALA A 87 -22.97 -22.40 -7.97
CA ALA A 87 -22.67 -22.87 -6.64
C ALA A 87 -21.22 -23.38 -6.51
N LEU A 88 -20.72 -24.14 -7.49
CA LEU A 88 -19.34 -24.61 -7.51
C LEU A 88 -18.34 -23.50 -7.82
N PHE A 89 -18.69 -22.51 -8.65
CA PHE A 89 -17.83 -21.34 -8.85
C PHE A 89 -17.64 -20.54 -7.56
N ILE A 90 -18.70 -20.32 -6.78
CA ILE A 90 -18.59 -19.69 -5.46
C ILE A 90 -17.79 -20.60 -4.51
N CYS A 91 -18.03 -21.92 -4.54
CA CYS A 91 -17.29 -22.88 -3.73
C CYS A 91 -15.79 -22.87 -4.02
N LEU A 92 -15.39 -22.68 -5.28
CA LEU A 92 -13.98 -22.57 -5.67
C LEU A 92 -13.28 -21.39 -4.98
N THR A 93 -14.00 -20.27 -4.79
CA THR A 93 -13.52 -19.11 -4.04
C THR A 93 -13.62 -19.29 -2.52
N THR A 94 -14.17 -20.42 -2.05
CA THR A 94 -14.43 -20.75 -0.65
C THR A 94 -15.38 -19.78 0.09
N ALA A 95 -16.11 -18.95 -0.65
CA ALA A 95 -16.97 -17.91 -0.05
C ALA A 95 -18.27 -18.46 0.56
N ASN A 96 -18.79 -19.59 0.08
CA ASN A 96 -20.01 -20.24 0.57
C ASN A 96 -19.73 -21.62 1.19
N TYR A 97 -18.48 -21.93 1.53
CA TYR A 97 -18.14 -23.15 2.26
C TYR A 97 -18.19 -22.85 3.77
N PRO A 98 -18.86 -23.65 4.61
CA PRO A 98 -19.35 -25.02 4.36
C PRO A 98 -20.78 -25.13 3.78
N ASP A 99 -21.53 -24.03 3.67
CA ASP A 99 -22.98 -24.03 3.40
C ASP A 99 -23.38 -24.79 2.13
N VAL A 100 -22.62 -24.66 1.05
CA VAL A 100 -22.81 -25.36 -0.22
C VAL A 100 -22.77 -26.90 -0.11
N MET A 101 -22.03 -27.43 0.87
CA MET A 101 -21.91 -28.87 1.11
C MET A 101 -22.97 -29.40 2.08
N MET A 102 -23.48 -28.55 2.98
CA MET A 102 -24.29 -28.98 4.12
C MET A 102 -25.54 -29.80 3.74
N PRO A 103 -26.32 -29.46 2.69
CA PRO A 103 -27.50 -30.24 2.30
C PRO A 103 -27.18 -31.67 1.85
N VAL A 104 -25.99 -31.87 1.29
CA VAL A 104 -25.49 -33.19 0.89
C VAL A 104 -24.96 -33.94 2.12
N TYR A 105 -24.15 -33.27 2.94
CA TYR A 105 -23.49 -33.88 4.10
C TYR A 105 -24.47 -34.35 5.18
N SER A 106 -25.58 -33.63 5.38
CA SER A 106 -26.61 -33.99 6.35
C SER A 106 -27.31 -35.31 6.01
N GLN A 107 -27.37 -35.69 4.73
CA GLN A 107 -27.97 -36.95 4.28
C GLN A 107 -26.92 -38.06 4.10
N HIS A 108 -25.79 -37.71 3.48
CA HIS A 108 -24.71 -38.65 3.19
C HIS A 108 -23.38 -38.07 3.65
N ARG A 109 -22.85 -38.62 4.76
CA ARG A 109 -21.55 -38.20 5.30
C ARG A 109 -20.43 -38.27 4.27
N TRP A 110 -20.43 -39.29 3.40
CA TRP A 110 -19.43 -39.46 2.34
C TRP A 110 -19.50 -38.39 1.23
N GLY A 111 -20.57 -37.59 1.16
CA GLY A 111 -20.67 -36.47 0.22
C GLY A 111 -19.55 -35.45 0.38
N PHE A 112 -18.93 -35.35 1.57
CA PHE A 112 -17.77 -34.49 1.79
C PHE A 112 -16.60 -34.82 0.85
N VAL A 113 -16.45 -36.08 0.42
CA VAL A 113 -15.33 -36.52 -0.41
C VAL A 113 -15.33 -35.80 -1.75
N PHE A 114 -16.50 -35.58 -2.34
CA PHE A 114 -16.62 -34.80 -3.57
C PHE A 114 -16.07 -33.38 -3.38
N PHE A 115 -16.55 -32.66 -2.36
CA PHE A 115 -16.12 -31.29 -2.07
C PHE A 115 -14.66 -31.19 -1.67
N PHE A 116 -14.15 -32.18 -0.92
CA PHE A 116 -12.75 -32.27 -0.55
C PHE A 116 -11.84 -32.42 -1.79
N ILE A 117 -12.17 -33.35 -2.70
CA ILE A 117 -11.43 -33.53 -3.95
C ILE A 117 -11.58 -32.29 -4.85
N TYR A 118 -12.77 -31.70 -4.89
CA TYR A 118 -13.04 -30.49 -5.65
C TYR A 118 -12.17 -29.32 -5.19
N LEU A 119 -12.13 -29.04 -3.89
CA LEU A 119 -11.29 -27.98 -3.34
C LEU A 119 -9.79 -28.32 -3.45
N LEU A 120 -9.41 -29.59 -3.25
CA LEU A 120 -8.02 -30.02 -3.44
C LEU A 120 -7.53 -29.69 -4.85
N LEU A 121 -8.25 -30.13 -5.88
CA LEU A 121 -7.86 -29.94 -7.27
C LEU A 121 -8.07 -28.50 -7.76
N GLY A 122 -9.21 -27.88 -7.45
CA GLY A 122 -9.57 -26.55 -7.93
C GLY A 122 -8.78 -25.44 -7.21
N LEU A 123 -8.87 -25.39 -5.88
CA LEU A 123 -8.26 -24.32 -5.09
C LEU A 123 -6.75 -24.54 -4.92
N PHE A 124 -6.33 -25.70 -4.40
CA PHE A 124 -4.92 -25.89 -4.06
C PHE A 124 -4.02 -26.18 -5.26
N PHE A 125 -4.51 -26.88 -6.29
CA PHE A 125 -3.75 -27.08 -7.53
C PHE A 125 -4.07 -25.99 -8.55
N GLY A 126 -5.34 -25.79 -8.92
CA GLY A 126 -5.74 -24.85 -9.97
C GLY A 126 -5.38 -23.39 -9.69
N CYS A 127 -5.84 -22.82 -8.58
CA CYS A 127 -5.59 -21.41 -8.26
C CYS A 127 -4.11 -21.12 -7.93
N ASN A 128 -3.40 -22.06 -7.31
CA ASN A 128 -1.96 -21.90 -7.06
C ASN A 128 -1.14 -22.04 -8.34
N LEU A 129 -1.50 -22.95 -9.26
CA LEU A 129 -0.86 -23.04 -10.58
C LEU A 129 -1.08 -21.75 -11.36
N MET A 130 -2.29 -21.20 -11.31
CA MET A 130 -2.61 -19.91 -11.91
C MET A 130 -1.72 -18.78 -11.39
N THR A 131 -1.56 -18.70 -10.07
CA THR A 131 -0.65 -17.73 -9.41
C THR A 131 0.81 -17.96 -9.79
N ALA A 132 1.24 -19.22 -9.91
CA ALA A 132 2.60 -19.57 -10.29
C ALA A 132 2.92 -19.15 -11.74
N VAL A 133 2.01 -19.42 -12.69
CA VAL A 133 2.20 -19.06 -14.10
C VAL A 133 2.21 -17.55 -14.29
N THR A 134 1.28 -16.82 -13.67
CA THR A 134 1.27 -15.36 -13.74
C THR A 134 2.53 -14.77 -13.12
N TYR A 135 3.00 -15.30 -11.99
CA TYR A 135 4.24 -14.88 -11.37
C TYR A 135 5.46 -15.16 -12.24
N SER A 136 5.60 -16.35 -12.83
CA SER A 136 6.75 -16.68 -13.67
C SER A 136 6.83 -15.79 -14.92
N THR A 137 5.68 -15.45 -15.49
CA THR A 137 5.63 -14.60 -16.70
C THR A 137 5.87 -13.14 -16.35
N TRP A 138 5.29 -12.66 -15.25
CA TRP A 138 5.63 -11.35 -14.71
C TRP A 138 7.14 -11.24 -14.42
N GLN A 139 7.73 -12.26 -13.76
CA GLN A 139 9.16 -12.29 -13.46
C GLN A 139 10.02 -12.29 -14.73
N SER A 140 9.66 -13.07 -15.75
CA SER A 140 10.36 -13.09 -17.05
C SER A 140 10.28 -11.73 -17.76
N GLN A 141 9.12 -11.07 -17.74
CA GLN A 141 8.94 -9.73 -18.30
C GLN A 141 9.77 -8.69 -17.54
N CYS A 142 9.79 -8.73 -16.21
CA CYS A 142 10.63 -7.83 -15.41
C CYS A 142 12.12 -8.03 -15.70
N ALA A 143 12.58 -9.27 -15.89
CA ALA A 143 13.96 -9.57 -16.26
C ALA A 143 14.30 -8.99 -17.65
N GLN A 144 13.43 -9.17 -18.64
CA GLN A 144 13.61 -8.61 -19.98
C GLN A 144 13.67 -7.07 -19.96
N VAL A 145 12.74 -6.41 -19.25
CA VAL A 145 12.74 -4.94 -19.11
C VAL A 145 14.01 -4.45 -18.42
N GLN A 146 14.53 -5.19 -17.44
CA GLN A 146 15.78 -4.84 -16.78
C GLN A 146 16.98 -4.98 -17.73
N GLU A 147 17.00 -6.01 -18.57
CA GLU A 147 18.03 -6.23 -19.59
C GLU A 147 17.99 -5.15 -20.68
N GLU A 148 16.81 -4.82 -21.20
CA GLU A 148 16.62 -3.73 -22.16
C GLU A 148 17.08 -2.38 -21.58
N ARG A 149 16.76 -2.09 -20.32
CA ARG A 149 17.24 -0.87 -19.65
C ARG A 149 18.76 -0.85 -19.50
N LYS A 150 19.39 -1.99 -19.22
CA LYS A 150 20.86 -2.09 -19.17
C LYS A 150 21.46 -1.88 -20.56
N ALA A 151 20.86 -2.44 -21.60
CA ALA A 151 21.31 -2.28 -22.99
C ALA A 151 21.19 -0.81 -23.46
N VAL A 152 20.05 -0.16 -23.23
CA VAL A 152 19.83 1.26 -23.56
C VAL A 152 20.77 2.15 -22.76
N ARG A 153 20.99 1.86 -21.47
CA ARG A 153 21.97 2.58 -20.65
C ARG A 153 23.38 2.42 -21.23
N ALA A 154 23.78 1.20 -21.60
CA ALA A 154 25.07 0.92 -22.18
C ALA A 154 25.28 1.62 -23.54
N GLU A 155 24.25 1.62 -24.39
CA GLU A 155 24.26 2.33 -25.67
C GLU A 155 24.43 3.85 -25.47
N ASN A 156 23.66 4.44 -24.56
CA ASN A 156 23.74 5.88 -24.27
C ASN A 156 25.08 6.29 -23.64
N LEU A 157 25.62 5.47 -22.72
CA LEU A 157 26.94 5.71 -22.14
C LEU A 157 28.05 5.54 -23.19
N GLY A 158 27.94 4.54 -24.07
CA GLY A 158 28.87 4.37 -25.19
C GLY A 158 28.87 5.59 -26.11
N ARG A 159 27.69 6.11 -26.49
CA ARG A 159 27.60 7.34 -27.27
C ARG A 159 28.17 8.56 -26.55
N ALA A 160 27.97 8.65 -25.23
CA ALA A 160 28.54 9.74 -24.43
C ALA A 160 30.08 9.65 -24.40
N PHE A 161 30.63 8.45 -24.24
CA PHE A 161 32.07 8.20 -24.34
C PHE A 161 32.61 8.59 -25.72
N ASP A 162 31.93 8.19 -26.79
CA ASP A 162 32.35 8.48 -28.16
C ASP A 162 32.45 9.99 -28.45
N VAL A 163 31.65 10.81 -27.78
CA VAL A 163 31.66 12.29 -27.89
C VAL A 163 32.74 12.93 -27.01
N LEU A 164 33.06 12.33 -25.87
CA LEU A 164 33.99 12.89 -24.88
C LEU A 164 35.45 12.49 -25.13
N GLN A 165 35.69 11.31 -25.69
CA GLN A 165 37.05 10.75 -25.84
C GLN A 165 37.96 11.63 -26.71
N VAL A 166 39.23 11.71 -26.31
CA VAL A 166 40.34 12.18 -27.12
C VAL A 166 41.35 11.03 -27.19
N ASP A 167 41.71 10.62 -28.41
CA ASP A 167 42.63 9.51 -28.67
C ASP A 167 42.24 8.16 -27.99
N GLY A 168 40.94 7.92 -27.83
CA GLY A 168 40.41 6.68 -27.23
C GLY A 168 40.30 6.69 -25.71
N HIS A 169 40.57 7.82 -25.08
CA HIS A 169 40.55 7.98 -23.63
C HIS A 169 39.80 9.24 -23.20
N VAL A 170 39.21 9.23 -22.01
CA VAL A 170 38.59 10.42 -21.40
C VAL A 170 39.48 10.95 -20.29
N GLU A 171 39.95 12.19 -20.44
CA GLU A 171 40.80 12.83 -19.44
C GLU A 171 39.98 13.40 -18.27
N PHE A 172 40.65 13.63 -17.14
CA PHE A 172 40.05 14.27 -15.97
C PHE A 172 39.41 15.63 -16.28
N THR A 173 40.00 16.42 -17.17
CA THR A 173 39.50 17.74 -17.59
C THR A 173 38.10 17.64 -18.23
N GLN A 174 37.90 16.64 -19.08
CA GLN A 174 36.62 16.39 -19.75
C GLN A 174 35.58 15.87 -18.74
N MET A 175 35.99 14.96 -17.86
CA MET A 175 35.12 14.43 -16.81
C MET A 175 34.70 15.52 -15.81
N MET A 176 35.58 16.49 -15.53
CA MET A 176 35.26 17.66 -14.72
C MET A 176 34.19 18.52 -15.37
N GLU A 177 34.28 18.77 -16.68
CA GLU A 177 33.25 19.52 -17.41
C GLU A 177 31.91 18.78 -17.38
N VAL A 178 31.91 17.45 -17.54
CA VAL A 178 30.69 16.64 -17.39
C VAL A 178 30.10 16.80 -15.99
N CYS A 179 30.91 16.71 -14.93
CA CYS A 179 30.46 16.93 -13.55
C CYS A 179 29.89 18.35 -13.36
N TRP A 180 30.52 19.36 -13.95
CA TRP A 180 30.05 20.73 -13.92
C TRP A 180 28.70 20.91 -14.63
N GLN A 181 28.53 20.29 -15.80
CA GLN A 181 27.26 20.30 -16.54
C GLN A 181 26.17 19.52 -15.80
N LEU A 182 26.52 18.43 -15.11
CA LEU A 182 25.59 17.69 -14.27
C LEU A 182 25.07 18.54 -13.11
N ASN A 183 25.86 19.47 -12.58
CA ASN A 183 25.43 20.40 -11.53
C ASN A 183 24.34 21.38 -11.98
N LEU A 184 24.15 21.61 -13.28
CA LEU A 184 23.04 22.41 -13.80
C LEU A 184 21.69 21.68 -13.66
N ASN A 185 21.71 20.35 -13.54
CA ASN A 185 20.51 19.57 -13.30
C ASN A 185 20.21 19.49 -11.79
N THR A 186 19.05 20.02 -11.39
CA THR A 186 18.55 19.98 -10.00
C THR A 186 18.28 18.58 -9.44
N ARG A 187 18.40 17.53 -10.27
CA ARG A 187 18.21 16.13 -9.88
C ARG A 187 19.51 15.45 -9.46
N VAL A 188 20.66 16.05 -9.78
CA VAL A 188 21.98 15.53 -9.43
C VAL A 188 22.54 16.44 -8.34
N GLU A 189 23.08 15.83 -7.29
CA GLU A 189 23.70 16.57 -6.21
C GLU A 189 24.94 17.32 -6.71
N TYR A 190 25.22 18.48 -6.12
CA TYR A 190 26.32 19.33 -6.54
C TYR A 190 27.69 18.62 -6.34
N MET A 191 28.39 18.42 -7.44
CA MET A 191 29.72 17.84 -7.56
C MET A 191 30.78 18.92 -7.46
N ASN A 192 31.44 19.00 -6.30
CA ASN A 192 32.65 19.83 -6.12
C ASN A 192 33.85 19.19 -6.82
N GLU A 193 34.89 19.97 -7.07
CA GLU A 193 36.15 19.50 -7.66
C GLU A 193 36.74 18.30 -6.91
N SER A 194 36.75 18.33 -5.57
CA SER A 194 37.24 17.22 -4.74
C SER A 194 36.39 15.94 -4.87
N ARG A 195 35.07 16.08 -5.09
CA ARG A 195 34.18 14.93 -5.31
C ARG A 195 34.36 14.36 -6.72
N ALA A 196 34.56 15.22 -7.71
CA ALA A 196 34.86 14.81 -9.08
C ALA A 196 36.23 14.10 -9.16
N GLN A 197 37.23 14.56 -8.40
CA GLN A 197 38.51 13.85 -8.24
C GLN A 197 38.32 12.46 -7.64
N PHE A 198 37.54 12.34 -6.57
CA PHE A 198 37.26 11.03 -5.96
C PHE A 198 36.46 10.12 -6.91
N LEU A 199 35.54 10.68 -7.69
CA LEU A 199 34.76 9.94 -8.68
C LEU A 199 35.68 9.39 -9.77
N PHE A 200 36.55 10.24 -10.30
CA PHE A 200 37.52 9.87 -11.32
C PHE A 200 38.47 8.78 -10.81
N ALA A 201 39.06 8.97 -9.63
CA ALA A 201 39.95 7.99 -9.01
C ALA A 201 39.28 6.66 -8.64
N LEU A 202 37.94 6.61 -8.53
CA LEU A 202 37.24 5.35 -8.32
C LEU A 202 36.88 4.64 -9.64
N LEU A 203 36.85 5.38 -10.74
CA LEU A 203 36.56 4.86 -12.07
C LEU A 203 37.83 4.38 -12.78
N ASP A 204 38.91 5.14 -12.65
CA ASP A 204 40.27 4.84 -13.09
C ASP A 204 40.83 3.75 -12.16
N SER A 205 40.68 2.50 -12.60
CA SER A 205 41.06 1.33 -11.82
C SER A 205 42.47 0.86 -12.09
N ASP A 206 43.08 1.34 -13.17
CA ASP A 206 44.46 1.04 -13.55
C ASP A 206 45.45 2.20 -13.24
N ASP A 207 44.96 3.28 -12.62
CA ASP A 207 45.72 4.49 -12.23
C ASP A 207 46.47 5.11 -13.43
N THR A 208 45.90 5.00 -14.63
CA THR A 208 46.53 5.54 -15.85
C THR A 208 46.36 7.05 -15.99
N GLY A 209 45.46 7.66 -15.21
CA GLY A 209 45.14 9.08 -15.29
C GLY A 209 44.17 9.43 -16.42
N THR A 210 43.66 8.43 -17.13
CA THR A 210 42.62 8.56 -18.16
C THR A 210 41.61 7.43 -18.03
N LEU A 211 40.37 7.65 -18.47
CA LEU A 211 39.32 6.63 -18.42
C LEU A 211 39.20 5.96 -19.79
N ASP A 212 39.30 4.64 -19.81
CA ASP A 212 38.94 3.86 -20.98
C ASP A 212 37.42 3.68 -21.11
N ARG A 213 36.99 2.98 -22.17
CA ARG A 213 35.57 2.77 -22.43
C ARG A 213 34.91 1.96 -21.32
N ASP A 214 35.52 0.89 -20.83
CA ASP A 214 34.92 -0.02 -19.85
C ASP A 214 34.84 0.62 -18.47
N GLU A 215 35.83 1.45 -18.11
CA GLU A 215 35.85 2.28 -16.92
C GLU A 215 34.75 3.34 -16.96
N PHE A 216 34.58 4.02 -18.10
CA PHE A 216 33.53 5.02 -18.28
C PHE A 216 32.11 4.43 -18.17
N MET A 217 31.90 3.16 -18.55
CA MET A 217 30.58 2.51 -18.43
C MET A 217 30.10 2.37 -16.98
N ARG A 218 31.04 2.41 -16.01
CA ARG A 218 30.74 2.32 -14.57
C ARG A 218 30.38 3.66 -13.93
N VAL A 219 30.48 4.78 -14.66
CA VAL A 219 30.24 6.15 -14.15
C VAL A 219 28.94 6.27 -13.37
N CYS A 220 27.82 5.78 -13.93
CA CYS A 220 26.52 5.88 -13.25
C CYS A 220 26.41 4.98 -12.00
N ASP A 221 27.13 3.85 -11.93
CA ASP A 221 27.11 2.98 -10.75
C ASP A 221 27.91 3.61 -9.61
N VAL A 222 29.06 4.21 -9.94
CA VAL A 222 29.88 4.94 -8.97
C VAL A 222 29.20 6.21 -8.49
N LEU A 223 28.61 7.01 -9.39
CA LEU A 223 27.79 8.17 -9.02
C LEU A 223 26.67 7.77 -8.04
N GLY A 224 26.08 6.59 -8.23
CA GLY A 224 25.11 5.98 -7.32
C GLY A 224 25.57 5.92 -5.86
N LEU A 225 26.86 5.60 -5.61
CA LEU A 225 27.43 5.45 -4.28
C LEU A 225 27.61 6.80 -3.55
N PHE A 226 27.85 7.88 -4.28
CA PHE A 226 28.00 9.21 -3.68
C PHE A 226 26.68 9.75 -3.13
N PHE A 227 25.57 9.48 -3.81
CA PHE A 227 24.24 9.91 -3.38
C PHE A 227 23.82 9.30 -2.03
N GLU A 228 24.43 8.19 -1.60
CA GLU A 228 24.07 7.51 -0.34
C GLU A 228 24.80 8.07 0.89
N ARG A 229 25.89 8.84 0.71
CA ARG A 229 26.75 9.34 1.81
C ARG A 229 26.59 10.82 2.15
N ALA A 230 25.85 11.60 1.37
CA ALA A 230 26.00 13.05 1.35
C ALA A 230 25.11 13.87 2.33
N ASP A 231 24.28 13.24 3.16
CA ASP A 231 23.39 13.95 4.10
C ASP A 231 24.11 14.66 5.28
N THR A 232 25.44 14.70 5.31
CA THR A 232 26.22 15.25 6.44
C THR A 232 26.70 16.69 6.28
N ASN A 233 26.30 17.42 5.23
CA ASN A 233 26.64 18.86 5.08
C ASN A 233 25.77 19.76 5.98
N THR A 234 25.66 19.42 7.27
CA THR A 234 25.07 20.33 8.26
C THR A 234 26.15 21.23 8.83
N VAL A 235 25.91 22.54 8.83
CA VAL A 235 26.77 23.50 9.53
C VAL A 235 26.79 23.11 11.02
N PRO A 236 27.96 22.95 11.67
CA PRO A 236 28.04 22.54 13.06
C PRO A 236 27.19 23.44 13.96
N PHE A 237 26.45 22.85 14.90
CA PHE A 237 25.58 23.56 15.84
C PHE A 237 26.25 24.76 16.52
N ASP A 238 27.53 24.59 16.87
CA ASP A 238 28.36 25.60 17.52
C ASP A 238 28.52 26.89 16.71
N GLN A 239 28.48 26.77 15.37
CA GLN A 239 28.54 27.92 14.46
C GLN A 239 27.15 28.55 14.23
N ARG A 240 26.08 27.75 14.26
CA ARG A 240 24.71 28.22 13.98
C ARG A 240 24.05 28.90 15.18
N PHE A 241 24.31 28.41 16.40
CA PHE A 241 23.76 28.97 17.65
C PHE A 241 24.82 29.08 18.77
N PRO A 242 25.76 30.04 18.68
CA PRO A 242 26.88 30.16 19.63
C PRO A 242 26.47 30.51 21.06
N ARG A 243 25.22 30.94 21.29
CA ARG A 243 24.67 31.17 22.65
C ARG A 243 24.11 29.91 23.29
N LEU A 244 23.51 29.01 22.50
CA LEU A 244 22.95 27.75 23.00
C LEU A 244 24.04 26.68 23.16
N ALA A 245 25.08 26.71 22.32
CA ALA A 245 26.27 25.88 22.49
C ALA A 245 26.97 26.10 23.85
N ARG A 246 26.96 27.34 24.36
CA ARG A 246 27.51 27.67 25.70
C ARG A 246 26.70 27.10 26.87
N LEU A 247 25.45 26.69 26.64
CA LEU A 247 24.61 26.06 27.66
C LEU A 247 24.86 24.56 27.81
N GLY A 248 25.82 23.99 27.06
CA GLY A 248 26.16 22.56 27.13
C GLY A 248 25.09 21.63 26.54
N LEU A 249 24.13 22.18 25.79
CA LEU A 249 22.99 21.44 25.23
C LEU A 249 23.44 20.33 24.28
N LEU A 250 24.56 20.55 23.56
CA LEU A 250 25.18 19.55 22.70
C LEU A 250 25.74 18.37 23.49
N GLN A 251 26.40 18.65 24.62
CA GLN A 251 26.94 17.61 25.52
C GLN A 251 25.81 16.79 26.18
N VAL A 252 24.65 17.39 26.45
CA VAL A 252 23.53 16.68 27.06
C VAL A 252 22.83 15.75 26.06
N VAL A 253 22.64 16.20 24.81
CA VAL A 253 21.90 15.44 23.78
C VAL A 253 22.71 14.26 23.23
N ASP A 254 24.03 14.40 23.10
CA ASP A 254 24.88 13.32 22.57
C ASP A 254 25.20 12.23 23.61
N GLU A 255 24.87 12.46 24.89
CA GLU A 255 25.12 11.49 25.95
C GLU A 255 24.08 10.34 25.95
N PRO A 256 24.52 9.07 26.14
CA PRO A 256 23.64 7.90 26.09
C PRO A 256 22.57 7.89 27.18
N TRP A 257 22.77 8.60 28.29
CA TRP A 257 21.78 8.68 29.37
C TRP A 257 20.51 9.44 28.93
N PHE A 258 20.63 10.39 28.00
CA PHE A 258 19.50 11.18 27.51
C PHE A 258 18.51 10.30 26.75
N GLU A 259 19.00 9.44 25.86
CA GLU A 259 18.18 8.43 25.16
C GLU A 259 17.53 7.46 26.16
N GLN A 260 18.30 6.95 27.14
CA GLN A 260 17.76 6.04 28.17
C GLN A 260 16.65 6.69 29.02
N MET A 261 16.77 7.98 29.34
CA MET A 261 15.74 8.73 30.05
C MET A 261 14.44 8.82 29.23
N VAL A 262 14.57 9.13 27.93
CA VAL A 262 13.42 9.24 27.01
C VAL A 262 12.73 7.88 26.85
N ASP A 263 13.51 6.80 26.76
CA ASP A 263 13.01 5.43 26.69
C ASP A 263 12.29 5.01 27.98
N LEU A 264 12.81 5.41 29.14
CA LEU A 264 12.14 5.19 30.43
C LEU A 264 10.81 5.94 30.50
N LEU A 265 10.77 7.21 30.05
CA LEU A 265 9.53 7.99 29.97
C LEU A 265 8.51 7.35 29.04
N LEU A 266 8.96 6.79 27.92
CA LEU A 266 8.14 6.05 26.98
C LEU A 266 7.52 4.81 27.62
N VAL A 267 8.33 3.98 28.29
CA VAL A 267 7.85 2.79 29.00
C VAL A 267 6.83 3.16 30.08
N LEU A 268 7.12 4.19 30.88
CA LEU A 268 6.21 4.67 31.91
C LEU A 268 4.88 5.14 31.31
N ASN A 269 4.92 5.84 30.18
CA ASN A 269 3.72 6.31 29.51
C ASN A 269 2.90 5.18 28.88
N VAL A 270 3.55 4.14 28.35
CA VAL A 270 2.88 2.91 27.89
C VAL A 270 2.18 2.22 29.05
N VAL A 271 2.84 2.06 30.20
CA VAL A 271 2.26 1.47 31.41
C VAL A 271 1.06 2.28 31.90
N ALA A 272 1.17 3.62 31.94
CA ALA A 272 0.07 4.49 32.32
C ALA A 272 -1.13 4.37 31.36
N SER A 273 -0.86 4.29 30.06
CA SER A 273 -1.89 4.11 29.01
C SER A 273 -2.58 2.74 29.12
N ALA A 274 -1.80 1.68 29.36
CA ALA A 274 -2.32 0.33 29.59
C ALA A 274 -3.20 0.30 30.85
N TRP A 275 -2.72 0.88 31.96
CA TRP A 275 -3.48 0.97 33.21
C TRP A 275 -4.84 1.66 33.00
N ARG A 276 -4.85 2.81 32.32
CA ARG A 276 -6.08 3.54 31.98
C ARG A 276 -7.04 2.68 31.15
N THR A 277 -6.51 1.88 30.22
CA THR A 277 -7.31 1.03 29.33
C THR A 277 -7.90 -0.18 30.04
N PHE A 278 -7.14 -0.80 30.95
CA PHE A 278 -7.59 -1.96 31.74
C PHE A 278 -8.47 -1.61 32.94
N THR A 279 -8.61 -0.33 33.30
CA THR A 279 -9.49 0.15 34.39
C THR A 279 -10.61 1.10 33.91
N PRO A 280 -11.45 0.72 32.92
CA PRO A 280 -12.38 1.65 32.27
C PRO A 280 -13.49 2.18 33.20
N TYR A 281 -13.93 1.41 34.20
CA TYR A 281 -15.06 1.75 35.08
C TYR A 281 -14.67 2.11 36.52
N GLY A 282 -13.37 2.08 36.86
CA GLY A 282 -12.90 2.23 38.25
C GLY A 282 -12.23 3.57 38.59
N LEU A 283 -11.95 4.42 37.60
CA LEU A 283 -11.18 5.65 37.82
C LEU A 283 -12.05 6.79 38.34
N SER A 284 -11.69 7.32 39.51
CA SER A 284 -12.27 8.54 40.06
C SER A 284 -12.02 9.75 39.13
N PRO A 285 -12.85 10.82 39.19
CA PRO A 285 -12.65 12.02 38.39
C PRO A 285 -11.26 12.64 38.55
N TYR A 286 -10.72 12.58 39.78
CA TYR A 286 -9.36 13.04 40.09
C TYR A 286 -8.29 12.22 39.37
N GLN A 287 -8.38 10.88 39.39
CA GLN A 287 -7.43 10.02 38.68
C GLN A 287 -7.47 10.24 37.17
N ARG A 288 -8.65 10.48 36.58
CA ARG A 288 -8.76 10.80 35.14
C ARG A 288 -8.04 12.10 34.79
N SER A 289 -8.23 13.14 35.59
CA SER A 289 -7.51 14.41 35.44
C SER A 289 -6.00 14.23 35.58
N LEU A 290 -5.55 13.42 36.55
CA LEU A 290 -4.13 13.10 36.73
C LEU A 290 -3.53 12.44 35.49
N PHE A 291 -4.22 11.47 34.87
CA PHE A 291 -3.76 10.83 33.64
C PHE A 291 -3.72 11.80 32.45
N GLU A 292 -4.67 12.73 32.36
CA GLU A 292 -4.68 13.75 31.30
C GLU A 292 -3.52 14.73 31.42
N VAL A 293 -3.22 15.17 32.65
CA VAL A 293 -2.04 16.01 32.93
C VAL A 293 -0.75 15.24 32.64
N ALA A 294 -0.67 13.98 33.06
CA ALA A 294 0.48 13.13 32.77
C ALA A 294 0.70 12.96 31.25
N ASP A 295 -0.36 12.66 30.48
CA ASP A 295 -0.30 12.56 29.02
C ASP A 295 0.20 13.85 28.35
N ALA A 296 -0.22 15.01 28.86
CA ALA A 296 0.24 16.31 28.39
C ALA A 296 1.73 16.51 28.70
N MET A 297 2.18 16.13 29.91
CA MET A 297 3.61 16.19 30.27
C MET A 297 4.46 15.28 29.40
N PHE A 298 4.05 14.02 29.18
CA PHE A 298 4.78 13.11 28.29
C PHE A 298 4.90 13.65 26.86
N THR A 299 3.79 14.18 26.32
CA THR A 299 3.81 14.83 24.99
C THR A 299 4.77 16.01 24.95
N ALA A 300 4.77 16.85 25.99
CA ALA A 300 5.69 17.98 26.09
C ALA A 300 7.15 17.52 26.13
N CYS A 301 7.48 16.48 26.90
CA CYS A 301 8.82 15.89 26.94
C CYS A 301 9.27 15.39 25.56
N TYR A 302 8.41 14.70 24.80
CA TYR A 302 8.75 14.24 23.45
C TYR A 302 8.97 15.39 22.47
N VAL A 303 8.15 16.45 22.53
CA VAL A 303 8.34 17.64 21.69
C VAL A 303 9.66 18.34 22.02
N LEU A 304 9.99 18.47 23.30
CA LEU A 304 11.26 19.05 23.74
C LEU A 304 12.46 18.20 23.31
N GLU A 305 12.36 16.88 23.42
CA GLU A 305 13.38 15.94 22.94
C GLU A 305 13.61 16.08 21.43
N ALA A 306 12.54 16.03 20.62
CA ALA A 306 12.63 16.20 19.18
C ALA A 306 13.22 17.58 18.81
N ALA A 307 12.79 18.65 19.49
CA ALA A 307 13.34 20.00 19.28
C ALA A 307 14.83 20.07 19.64
N ALA A 308 15.26 19.47 20.75
CA ALA A 308 16.66 19.43 21.16
C ALA A 308 17.53 18.69 20.14
N LYS A 309 17.11 17.50 19.68
CA LYS A 309 17.81 16.71 18.66
C LYS A 309 17.91 17.45 17.31
N VAL A 310 16.82 18.06 16.86
CA VAL A 310 16.80 18.86 15.61
C VAL A 310 17.68 20.10 15.72
N LEU A 311 17.74 20.73 16.89
CA LEU A 311 18.63 21.87 17.12
C LEU A 311 20.10 21.43 17.06
N VAL A 312 20.48 20.36 17.78
CA VAL A 312 21.87 19.89 17.89
C VAL A 312 22.40 19.26 16.60
N TRP A 313 21.70 18.27 16.04
CA TRP A 313 22.16 17.57 14.84
C TRP A 313 21.78 18.29 13.53
N GLY A 314 20.85 19.25 13.60
CA GLY A 314 20.29 19.88 12.42
C GLY A 314 19.31 18.97 11.66
N TRP A 315 18.54 19.58 10.75
CA TRP A 315 17.49 18.88 10.01
C TRP A 315 18.02 17.73 9.13
N GLY A 316 19.18 17.88 8.50
CA GLY A 316 19.75 16.86 7.60
C GLY A 316 20.10 15.56 8.33
N GLN A 317 20.91 15.64 9.37
CA GLN A 317 21.32 14.46 10.14
C GLN A 317 20.16 13.85 10.95
N TYR A 318 19.23 14.67 11.44
CA TYR A 318 18.02 14.16 12.09
C TYR A 318 17.14 13.35 11.13
N TRP A 319 16.93 13.84 9.90
CA TRP A 319 16.21 13.12 8.85
C TRP A 319 17.04 12.06 8.13
N ALA A 320 18.30 11.83 8.47
CA ALA A 320 19.04 10.68 7.93
C ALA A 320 18.62 9.37 8.65
N CYS A 321 18.32 9.44 9.95
CA CYS A 321 18.02 8.27 10.77
C CYS A 321 16.54 7.86 10.74
N ASP A 322 16.23 6.65 10.26
CA ASP A 322 14.85 6.14 10.16
C ASP A 322 14.10 6.10 11.51
N LYS A 323 14.81 5.86 12.63
CA LYS A 323 14.23 5.92 13.99
C LYS A 323 13.74 7.34 14.31
N ASN A 324 14.57 8.35 14.07
CA ASN A 324 14.25 9.75 14.35
C ASN A 324 13.11 10.27 13.48
N LYS A 325 13.05 9.89 12.18
CA LYS A 325 11.93 10.23 11.28
C LYS A 325 10.59 9.77 11.86
N PHE A 326 10.55 8.53 12.36
CA PHE A 326 9.37 7.92 12.91
C PHE A 326 8.94 8.55 14.24
N ASP A 327 9.91 8.74 15.14
CA ASP A 327 9.71 9.38 16.43
C ASP A 327 9.18 10.81 16.26
N PHE A 328 9.69 11.55 15.27
CA PHE A 328 9.19 12.87 14.91
C PHE A 328 7.74 12.82 14.43
N ALA A 329 7.39 11.89 13.54
CA ALA A 329 6.04 11.75 13.02
C ALA A 329 5.02 11.44 14.12
N ILE A 330 5.37 10.55 15.06
CA ILE A 330 4.53 10.24 16.22
C ILE A 330 4.41 11.44 17.16
N THR A 331 5.52 12.12 17.43
CA THR A 331 5.55 13.30 18.31
C THR A 331 4.69 14.42 17.73
N LEU A 332 4.78 14.65 16.42
CA LEU A 332 3.94 15.61 15.70
C LEU A 332 2.46 15.21 15.75
N CYS A 333 2.13 13.95 15.49
CA CYS A 333 0.75 13.46 15.58
C CYS A 333 0.18 13.59 17.00
N SER A 334 0.99 13.30 18.02
CA SER A 334 0.62 13.45 19.44
C SER A 334 0.42 14.92 19.82
N PHE A 335 1.28 15.82 19.33
CA PHE A 335 1.14 17.25 19.52
C PHE A 335 -0.12 17.80 18.85
N LEU A 336 -0.39 17.42 17.60
CA LEU A 336 -1.62 17.80 16.88
C LEU A 336 -2.87 17.28 17.57
N THR A 337 -2.83 16.04 18.07
CA THR A 337 -3.90 15.44 18.87
C THR A 337 -4.16 16.25 20.15
N ALA A 338 -3.11 16.67 20.85
CA ALA A 338 -3.22 17.52 22.02
C ALA A 338 -3.80 18.91 21.65
N ALA A 339 -3.33 19.51 20.56
CA ALA A 339 -3.84 20.80 20.09
C ALA A 339 -5.34 20.75 19.77
N VAL A 340 -5.82 19.70 19.08
CA VAL A 340 -7.25 19.53 18.75
C VAL A 340 -8.13 19.37 20.00
N VAL A 341 -7.60 18.72 21.05
CA VAL A 341 -8.36 18.46 22.30
C VAL A 341 -8.36 19.65 23.25
N TYR A 342 -7.23 20.37 23.36
CA TYR A 342 -7.06 21.45 24.34
C TYR A 342 -7.38 22.85 23.79
N VAL A 343 -7.30 23.07 22.47
CA VAL A 343 -7.72 24.33 21.86
C VAL A 343 -9.25 24.31 21.69
N PRO A 344 -9.98 25.33 22.16
CA PRO A 344 -11.44 25.37 22.03
C PRO A 344 -11.83 25.34 20.55
N ASN A 345 -12.44 24.22 20.14
CA ASN A 345 -12.92 24.02 18.78
C ASN A 345 -14.45 24.12 18.73
N TYR A 346 -14.96 24.86 17.76
CA TYR A 346 -16.40 24.98 17.49
C TYR A 346 -17.03 23.64 17.03
N TYR A 347 -16.21 22.74 16.48
CA TYR A 347 -16.59 21.39 16.05
C TYR A 347 -16.47 20.40 17.20
N ASN A 348 -17.58 20.16 17.92
CA ASN A 348 -17.64 19.31 19.10
C ASN A 348 -18.27 17.93 18.80
N ASN A 349 -17.84 17.27 17.71
CA ASN A 349 -18.31 15.92 17.39
C ASN A 349 -17.65 14.90 18.32
N PRO A 350 -18.40 14.24 19.24
CA PRO A 350 -17.81 13.35 20.25
C PRO A 350 -17.12 12.13 19.63
N LEU A 351 -17.56 11.68 18.46
CA LEU A 351 -16.92 10.60 17.70
C LEU A 351 -15.56 11.01 17.15
N LEU A 352 -15.45 12.22 16.59
CA LEU A 352 -14.17 12.73 16.06
C LEU A 352 -13.16 12.95 17.19
N ILE A 353 -13.61 13.49 18.33
CA ILE A 353 -12.75 13.64 19.51
C ILE A 353 -12.25 12.28 19.99
N ARG A 354 -13.12 11.27 20.10
CA ARG A 354 -12.72 9.90 20.44
C ARG A 354 -11.74 9.31 19.44
N ALA A 355 -11.97 9.49 18.14
CA ALA A 355 -11.07 9.01 17.09
C ALA A 355 -9.69 9.69 17.15
N VAL A 356 -9.66 11.01 17.34
CA VAL A 356 -8.41 11.77 17.49
C VAL A 356 -7.63 11.32 18.73
N LEU A 357 -8.32 11.00 19.83
CA LEU A 357 -7.69 10.44 21.03
C LEU A 357 -7.04 9.07 20.79
N LEU A 358 -7.50 8.27 19.82
CA LEU A 358 -6.86 6.99 19.47
C LEU A 358 -5.46 7.18 18.87
N PHE A 359 -5.17 8.32 18.24
CA PHE A 359 -3.81 8.60 17.75
C PHE A 359 -2.78 8.66 18.87
N ARG A 360 -3.20 8.90 20.12
CA ARG A 360 -2.30 8.78 21.27
C ARG A 360 -1.71 7.38 21.36
N LEU A 361 -2.41 6.33 20.93
CA LEU A 361 -1.91 4.96 20.93
C LEU A 361 -0.77 4.74 19.93
N LEU A 362 -0.58 5.63 18.94
CA LEU A 362 0.56 5.55 18.01
C LEU A 362 1.90 5.59 18.77
N ARG A 363 1.96 6.25 19.93
CA ARG A 363 3.17 6.25 20.75
C ARG A 363 3.59 4.85 21.23
N LEU A 364 2.67 3.89 21.30
CA LEU A 364 3.01 2.49 21.58
C LEU A 364 3.90 1.90 20.48
N LEU A 365 3.75 2.37 19.23
CA LEU A 365 4.60 1.95 18.12
C LEU A 365 6.05 2.43 18.30
N ARG A 366 6.27 3.54 19.01
CA ARG A 366 7.61 4.04 19.36
C ARG A 366 8.39 3.02 20.19
N LEU A 367 7.71 2.30 21.08
CA LEU A 367 8.32 1.22 21.87
C LEU A 367 8.72 0.05 20.95
N GLY A 368 7.89 -0.29 19.97
CA GLY A 368 8.20 -1.31 18.96
C GLY A 368 9.47 -0.98 18.17
N MET A 369 9.70 0.29 17.85
CA MET A 369 10.90 0.73 17.09
C MET A 369 12.21 0.66 17.88
N HIS A 370 12.17 0.45 19.20
CA HIS A 370 13.35 0.15 20.01
C HIS A 370 13.82 -1.29 19.87
N ILE A 371 12.95 -2.19 19.39
CA ILE A 371 13.30 -3.58 19.13
C ILE A 371 13.88 -3.68 17.73
N GLU A 372 15.18 -3.94 17.61
CA GLU A 372 15.90 -3.99 16.32
C GLU A 372 15.24 -4.90 15.27
N GLY A 373 14.64 -6.02 15.71
CA GLY A 373 13.89 -6.92 14.83
C GLY A 373 12.64 -6.26 14.23
N VAL A 374 11.84 -5.59 15.06
CA VAL A 374 10.62 -4.88 14.64
C VAL A 374 10.97 -3.68 13.78
N GLN A 375 12.00 -2.93 14.16
CA GLN A 375 12.50 -1.81 13.38
C GLN A 375 12.89 -2.24 11.96
N ARG A 376 13.65 -3.33 11.80
CA ARG A 376 14.03 -3.86 10.47
C ARG A 376 12.83 -4.24 9.62
N ILE A 377 11.83 -4.90 10.20
CA ILE A 377 10.60 -5.26 9.49
C ILE A 377 9.86 -4.00 9.04
N PHE A 378 9.70 -3.02 9.94
CA PHE A 378 8.96 -1.80 9.66
C PHE A 378 9.64 -0.92 8.62
N THR A 379 10.94 -0.69 8.73
CA THR A 379 11.70 0.09 7.73
C THR A 379 11.69 -0.60 6.37
N SER A 380 11.82 -1.92 6.33
CA SER A 380 11.71 -2.68 5.08
C SER A 380 10.33 -2.54 4.46
N PHE A 381 9.26 -2.65 5.26
CA PHE A 381 7.89 -2.44 4.81
C PHE A 381 7.69 -1.03 4.21
N LEU A 382 8.12 0.02 4.92
CA LEU A 382 8.02 1.39 4.41
C LEU A 382 8.84 1.62 3.13
N ARG A 383 10.01 0.99 3.00
CA ARG A 383 10.82 1.05 1.76
C ARG A 383 10.14 0.38 0.57
N VAL A 384 9.28 -0.62 0.81
CA VAL A 384 8.50 -1.30 -0.23
C VAL A 384 7.31 -0.46 -0.72
N ILE A 385 6.71 0.40 0.12
CA ILE A 385 5.53 1.21 -0.26
C ILE A 385 5.77 2.05 -1.54
N PRO A 386 6.88 2.81 -1.69
CA PRO A 386 7.17 3.55 -2.91
C PRO A 386 7.30 2.67 -4.16
N HIS A 387 7.72 1.41 -4.01
CA HIS A 387 7.76 0.44 -5.11
C HIS A 387 6.35 -0.04 -5.47
N GLY A 388 5.50 -0.28 -4.46
CA GLY A 388 4.10 -0.67 -4.64
C GLY A 388 3.18 0.46 -5.14
N ARG A 389 3.60 1.73 -5.04
CA ARG A 389 2.75 2.89 -5.40
C ARG A 389 2.19 2.83 -6.82
N ARG A 390 2.98 2.30 -7.77
CA ARG A 390 2.59 2.19 -9.18
C ARG A 390 1.57 1.08 -9.41
N LEU A 391 1.66 0.00 -8.66
CA LEU A 391 0.68 -1.08 -8.72
C LEU A 391 -0.64 -0.64 -8.05
N LEU A 392 -0.53 -0.02 -6.87
CA LEU A 392 -1.70 0.48 -6.14
C LEU A 392 -2.47 1.54 -6.93
N SER A 393 -1.79 2.41 -7.68
CA SER A 393 -2.46 3.38 -8.55
C SER A 393 -3.19 2.72 -9.72
N VAL A 394 -2.64 1.66 -10.32
CA VAL A 394 -3.34 0.89 -11.37
C VAL A 394 -4.59 0.23 -10.80
N VAL A 395 -4.50 -0.42 -9.63
CA VAL A 395 -5.66 -1.00 -8.94
C VAL A 395 -6.71 0.08 -8.64
N PHE A 396 -6.28 1.25 -8.14
CA PHE A 396 -7.18 2.37 -7.87
C PHE A 396 -7.89 2.88 -9.13
N VAL A 397 -7.18 3.01 -10.26
CA VAL A 397 -7.74 3.40 -11.56
C VAL A 397 -8.81 2.40 -12.02
N VAL A 398 -8.55 1.10 -11.85
CA VAL A 398 -9.51 0.02 -12.17
C VAL A 398 -10.74 0.14 -11.26
N LEU A 399 -10.56 0.19 -9.94
CA LEU A 399 -11.66 0.32 -8.99
C LEU A 399 -12.51 1.57 -9.26
N PHE A 400 -11.88 2.72 -9.53
CA PHE A 400 -12.60 3.94 -9.84
C PHE A 400 -13.41 3.81 -11.15
N SER A 401 -12.85 3.16 -12.17
CA SER A 401 -13.55 2.92 -13.45
C SER A 401 -14.78 2.03 -13.25
N PHE A 402 -14.62 0.93 -12.50
CA PHE A 402 -15.74 0.04 -12.17
C PHE A 402 -16.76 0.70 -11.25
N ALA A 403 -16.35 1.59 -10.32
CA ALA A 403 -17.28 2.33 -9.47
C ALA A 403 -18.11 3.31 -10.31
N ALA A 404 -17.46 4.04 -11.23
CA ALA A 404 -18.13 4.93 -12.17
C ALA A 404 -19.12 4.18 -13.08
N LEU A 405 -18.77 2.97 -13.52
CA LEU A 405 -19.66 2.10 -14.29
C LEU A 405 -20.83 1.61 -13.42
N GLY A 406 -20.55 1.13 -12.22
CA GLY A 406 -21.55 0.63 -11.27
C GLY A 406 -22.57 1.69 -10.88
N MET A 407 -22.14 2.95 -10.65
CA MET A 407 -23.08 4.04 -10.37
C MET A 407 -24.05 4.31 -11.52
N ARG A 408 -23.63 4.09 -12.76
CA ARG A 408 -24.52 4.26 -13.92
C ARG A 408 -25.49 3.11 -14.10
N LEU A 409 -25.04 1.89 -13.82
CA LEU A 409 -25.84 0.68 -14.03
C LEU A 409 -26.79 0.41 -12.86
N TYR A 410 -26.37 0.70 -11.63
CA TYR A 410 -27.03 0.29 -10.40
C TYR A 410 -27.34 1.46 -9.44
N GLY A 411 -27.12 2.70 -9.85
CA GLY A 411 -27.39 3.88 -9.04
C GLY A 411 -28.88 4.01 -8.69
N GLY A 412 -29.19 4.06 -7.41
CA GLY A 412 -30.56 4.14 -6.88
C GLY A 412 -31.31 2.81 -6.85
N CYS A 413 -30.68 1.69 -7.24
CA CYS A 413 -31.29 0.37 -7.19
C CYS A 413 -31.27 -0.25 -5.78
N ILE A 414 -30.40 0.21 -4.88
CA ILE A 414 -30.32 -0.28 -3.49
C ILE A 414 -30.58 0.91 -2.57
N ASN A 415 -31.82 0.98 -2.06
CA ASN A 415 -32.26 2.04 -1.15
C ASN A 415 -32.99 1.46 0.06
N THR A 416 -32.97 2.19 1.18
CA THR A 416 -33.67 1.84 2.42
C THR A 416 -35.06 2.46 2.52
N ASP A 417 -35.51 3.17 1.47
CA ASP A 417 -36.82 3.82 1.44
C ASP A 417 -37.96 2.80 1.37
N PRO A 418 -38.85 2.74 2.39
CA PRO A 418 -39.93 1.75 2.46
C PRO A 418 -40.94 1.82 1.32
N LEU A 419 -40.99 2.97 0.62
CA LEU A 419 -41.90 3.25 -0.48
C LEU A 419 -41.33 2.87 -1.85
N SER A 420 -40.05 2.51 -1.93
CA SER A 420 -39.40 2.16 -3.19
C SER A 420 -39.65 0.69 -3.55
N PRO A 421 -39.98 0.37 -4.82
CA PRO A 421 -40.19 -1.02 -5.25
C PRO A 421 -38.92 -1.86 -5.11
N TYR A 422 -37.75 -1.22 -5.16
CA TYR A 422 -36.45 -1.86 -4.97
C TYR A 422 -36.21 -2.31 -3.52
N SER A 423 -36.58 -1.49 -2.53
CA SER A 423 -36.46 -1.88 -1.11
C SER A 423 -37.36 -3.08 -0.79
N ALA A 424 -38.54 -3.17 -1.38
CA ALA A 424 -39.43 -4.33 -1.22
C ALA A 424 -38.84 -5.61 -1.83
N ALA A 425 -38.15 -5.51 -2.98
CA ALA A 425 -37.49 -6.66 -3.61
C ALA A 425 -36.30 -7.19 -2.81
N LEU A 426 -35.66 -6.34 -2.00
CA LEU A 426 -34.57 -6.72 -1.09
C LEU A 426 -35.08 -7.43 0.18
N GLN A 427 -36.38 -7.37 0.50
CA GLN A 427 -36.90 -7.99 1.71
C GLN A 427 -36.92 -9.51 1.59
N GLY A 428 -36.26 -10.20 2.53
CA GLY A 428 -36.18 -11.66 2.58
C GLY A 428 -34.98 -12.26 1.86
N THR A 429 -34.07 -11.45 1.32
CA THR A 429 -32.78 -11.92 0.81
C THR A 429 -31.70 -11.90 1.90
N ASP A 430 -30.64 -12.67 1.70
CA ASP A 430 -29.49 -12.71 2.62
C ASP A 430 -28.79 -11.35 2.73
N TYR A 431 -28.82 -10.56 1.66
CA TYR A 431 -28.31 -9.19 1.64
C TYR A 431 -28.98 -8.29 2.68
N ALA A 432 -30.31 -8.37 2.81
CA ALA A 432 -31.06 -7.60 3.81
C ALA A 432 -30.89 -8.19 5.22
N ALA A 433 -30.81 -9.51 5.35
CA ALA A 433 -30.56 -10.18 6.63
C ALA A 433 -29.21 -9.78 7.24
N LEU A 434 -28.18 -9.62 6.40
CA LEU A 434 -26.83 -9.19 6.79
C LEU A 434 -26.65 -7.67 6.89
N GLN A 435 -27.71 -6.88 6.65
CA GLN A 435 -27.70 -5.41 6.70
C GLN A 435 -26.68 -4.76 5.74
N TYR A 436 -26.49 -5.33 4.56
CA TYR A 436 -25.51 -4.86 3.58
C TYR A 436 -25.90 -3.60 2.81
N HIS A 437 -27.04 -2.96 3.13
CA HIS A 437 -27.53 -1.73 2.47
C HIS A 437 -26.51 -0.60 2.20
N PRO A 438 -25.49 -0.37 3.06
CA PRO A 438 -24.44 0.61 2.75
C PRO A 438 -23.54 0.25 1.55
N LEU A 439 -23.48 -1.03 1.16
CA LEU A 439 -22.74 -1.54 0.01
C LEU A 439 -23.57 -1.36 -1.27
N ASN A 440 -23.61 -0.12 -1.75
CA ASN A 440 -24.36 0.26 -2.95
C ASN A 440 -23.51 1.11 -3.90
N PHE A 441 -24.06 1.35 -5.09
CA PHE A 441 -23.48 2.23 -6.11
C PHE A 441 -24.24 3.55 -6.23
N ASN A 442 -24.81 4.07 -5.14
CA ASN A 442 -25.53 5.35 -5.19
C ASN A 442 -24.56 6.54 -5.29
N ASP A 443 -23.40 6.42 -4.65
CA ASP A 443 -22.34 7.44 -4.61
C ASP A 443 -20.97 6.84 -4.92
N MET A 444 -20.01 7.66 -5.32
CA MET A 444 -18.66 7.19 -5.66
C MET A 444 -17.95 6.52 -4.48
N SER A 445 -18.07 7.09 -3.27
CA SER A 445 -17.48 6.51 -2.06
C SER A 445 -18.06 5.14 -1.73
N SER A 446 -19.38 5.00 -1.84
CA SER A 446 -20.11 3.76 -1.58
C SER A 446 -19.77 2.71 -2.64
N GLY A 447 -19.65 3.11 -3.90
CA GLY A 447 -19.22 2.24 -5.00
C GLY A 447 -17.79 1.73 -4.83
N ILE A 448 -16.85 2.61 -4.44
CA ILE A 448 -15.46 2.21 -4.14
C ILE A 448 -15.42 1.25 -2.94
N MET A 449 -16.18 1.54 -1.87
CA MET A 449 -16.26 0.64 -0.71
C MET A 449 -16.83 -0.72 -1.08
N THR A 450 -17.88 -0.75 -1.89
CA THR A 450 -18.50 -2.00 -2.39
C THR A 450 -17.50 -2.82 -3.19
N LEU A 451 -16.77 -2.20 -4.12
CA LEU A 451 -15.73 -2.89 -4.90
C LEU A 451 -14.54 -3.33 -4.05
N TYR A 452 -14.18 -2.57 -3.00
CA TYR A 452 -13.16 -3.00 -2.04
C TYR A 452 -13.59 -4.25 -1.27
N VAL A 453 -14.86 -4.32 -0.83
CA VAL A 453 -15.41 -5.53 -0.19
C VAL A 453 -15.41 -6.70 -1.18
N LEU A 454 -15.78 -6.48 -2.44
CA LEU A 454 -15.71 -7.51 -3.49
C LEU A 454 -14.27 -7.97 -3.76
N LEU A 455 -13.29 -7.07 -3.69
CA LEU A 455 -11.87 -7.40 -3.83
C LEU A 455 -11.38 -8.34 -2.71
N MET A 456 -11.97 -8.27 -1.52
CA MET A 456 -11.66 -9.17 -0.41
C MET A 456 -12.25 -10.57 -0.57
N MET A 457 -13.10 -10.80 -1.60
CA MET A 457 -13.69 -12.10 -1.97
C MET A 457 -14.52 -12.81 -0.88
N ASN A 458 -14.82 -12.14 0.24
CA ASN A 458 -15.66 -12.71 1.29
C ASN A 458 -17.11 -12.26 1.09
N ASN A 459 -18.08 -13.19 1.18
CA ASN A 459 -19.51 -12.95 0.98
C ASN A 459 -19.85 -12.17 -0.31
N TRP A 460 -19.00 -12.26 -1.32
CA TRP A 460 -19.15 -11.48 -2.56
C TRP A 460 -20.39 -11.89 -3.35
N PHE A 461 -20.75 -13.18 -3.31
CA PHE A 461 -21.92 -13.72 -4.01
C PHE A 461 -23.23 -13.11 -3.49
N VAL A 462 -23.32 -12.78 -2.19
CA VAL A 462 -24.48 -12.10 -1.58
C VAL A 462 -24.71 -10.70 -2.15
N ILE A 463 -23.65 -10.03 -2.62
CA ILE A 463 -23.75 -8.70 -3.25
C ILE A 463 -24.12 -8.83 -4.73
N VAL A 464 -23.80 -9.96 -5.36
CA VAL A 464 -24.04 -10.22 -6.78
C VAL A 464 -25.45 -10.78 -7.03
N GLU A 465 -25.95 -11.62 -6.13
CA GLU A 465 -27.33 -12.09 -6.07
C GLU A 465 -28.30 -10.95 -5.71
#